data_AF-A0A4R4IQM3-F1
#
_entry.id   AF-A0A4R4IQM3-F1
#
_cell.length_a   1.000
_cell.length_b   1.000
_cell.length_c   1.000
_cell.angle_alpha   90.00
_cell.angle_beta   90.00
_cell.angle_gamma   90.00
#
_symmetry.space_group_name_H-M   'P 1'
#
loop_
_entity.id
_entity.type
_entity.pdbx_description
1 polymer ?
#
loop_
_entity_poly.entity_id
_entity_poly.type
_entity_poly.pdbx_seq_one_letter_code
_entity_poly.pdbx_strand_id
1 'polypeptide(L)'
;MDKKIVLNILNSTLDALEKEKELYDKHDLMNIINKYKSVIEKISNDIIEYNAIHNSVRAYLEIYNDYDNPLLYKMSDAEEAVSEYLSNI
;
A
#
# COMPACT_ATOMS: atom_id res chain seq x y z
N MET A 1 -14.42 3.90 6.79
CA MET A 1 -14.42 3.79 5.32
C MET A 1 -15.08 2.47 4.90
N ASP A 2 -15.72 2.38 3.73
CA ASP A 2 -16.32 1.13 3.24
C ASP A 2 -15.25 0.13 2.75
N LYS A 3 -15.40 -1.16 3.10
CA LYS A 3 -14.46 -2.24 2.78
C LYS A 3 -14.15 -2.33 1.28
N LYS A 4 -15.16 -2.20 0.42
CA LYS A 4 -14.99 -2.31 -1.03
C LYS A 4 -14.16 -1.13 -1.56
N ILE A 5 -14.36 0.06 -1.03
CA ILE A 5 -13.57 1.24 -1.41
C ILE A 5 -12.11 1.05 -1.00
N VAL A 6 -11.85 0.61 0.23
CA VAL A 6 -10.48 0.37 0.75
C VAL A 6 -9.76 -0.67 -0.11
N LEU A 7 -10.42 -1.80 -0.40
CA LEU A 7 -9.85 -2.84 -1.25
C LEU A 7 -9.56 -2.34 -2.67
N ASN A 8 -10.39 -1.47 -3.25
CA ASN A 8 -10.13 -0.88 -4.56
C ASN A 8 -8.88 0.01 -4.55
N ILE A 9 -8.72 0.86 -3.51
CA ILE A 9 -7.54 1.73 -3.35
C ILE A 9 -6.28 0.88 -3.20
N LEU A 10 -6.33 -0.15 -2.34
CA LEU A 10 -5.19 -1.04 -2.11
C LEU A 10 -4.78 -1.80 -3.37
N ASN A 11 -5.73 -2.38 -4.11
CA ASN A 11 -5.44 -3.10 -5.34
C ASN A 11 -4.87 -2.16 -6.42
N SER A 12 -5.43 -0.96 -6.59
CA SER A 12 -4.89 0.01 -7.54
C SER A 12 -3.47 0.46 -7.20
N THR A 13 -3.15 0.54 -5.91
CA THR A 13 -1.81 0.89 -5.43
C THR A 13 -0.83 -0.27 -5.60
N LEU A 14 -1.27 -1.50 -5.30
CA LEU A 14 -0.51 -2.72 -5.52
C LEU A 14 -0.13 -2.88 -7.00
N ASP A 15 -1.08 -2.70 -7.91
CA ASP A 15 -0.82 -2.74 -9.36
C ASP A 15 0.23 -1.70 -9.78
N ALA A 16 0.21 -0.52 -9.17
CA ALA A 16 1.17 0.54 -9.46
C ALA A 16 2.58 0.20 -8.91
N LEU A 17 2.66 -0.37 -7.70
CA LEU A 17 3.92 -0.87 -7.12
C LEU A 17 4.53 -2.01 -7.95
N GLU A 18 3.70 -2.95 -8.43
CA GLU A 18 4.17 -4.06 -9.26
C GLU A 18 4.69 -3.57 -10.62
N LYS A 19 3.99 -2.61 -11.25
CA LYS A 19 4.48 -1.94 -12.47
C LYS A 19 5.77 -1.17 -12.23
N GLU A 20 5.87 -0.42 -11.14
CA GLU A 20 7.07 0.32 -10.78
C GLU A 20 8.27 -0.62 -10.61
N LYS A 21 8.06 -1.78 -9.96
CA LYS A 21 9.08 -2.83 -9.83
C LYS A 21 9.55 -3.34 -11.19
N GLU A 22 8.63 -3.63 -12.10
CA GLU A 22 8.94 -4.23 -13.40
C GLU A 22 9.55 -3.24 -14.40
N LEU A 23 9.02 -2.02 -14.47
CA LEU A 23 9.43 -1.02 -15.45
C LEU A 23 10.80 -0.40 -15.12
N TYR A 24 11.13 -0.31 -13.84
CA TYR A 24 12.33 0.38 -13.36
C TYR A 24 13.31 -0.53 -12.62
N ASP A 25 13.12 -1.86 -12.69
CA ASP A 25 13.99 -2.87 -12.05
C ASP A 25 14.11 -2.68 -10.52
N LYS A 26 13.07 -2.12 -9.89
CA LYS A 26 13.02 -1.72 -8.48
C LYS A 26 12.72 -2.90 -7.55
N HIS A 27 13.56 -3.93 -7.61
CA HIS A 27 13.36 -5.22 -6.91
C HIS A 27 13.20 -5.10 -5.39
N ASP A 28 13.80 -4.09 -4.76
CA ASP A 28 13.68 -3.85 -3.31
C ASP A 28 12.25 -3.45 -2.90
N LEU A 29 11.35 -3.17 -3.85
CA LEU A 29 9.91 -2.98 -3.59
C LEU A 29 9.19 -4.24 -3.10
N MET A 30 9.78 -5.43 -3.26
CA MET A 30 9.12 -6.70 -2.93
C MET A 30 8.59 -6.75 -1.50
N ASN A 31 9.34 -6.17 -0.54
CA ASN A 31 8.90 -6.12 0.86
C ASN A 31 7.66 -5.23 1.05
N ILE A 32 7.58 -4.11 0.34
CA ILE A 32 6.41 -3.23 0.37
C ILE A 32 5.22 -3.92 -0.31
N ILE A 33 5.41 -4.50 -1.50
CA ILE A 33 4.40 -5.26 -2.25
C ILE A 33 3.79 -6.37 -1.40
N ASN A 34 4.61 -7.14 -0.69
CA ASN A 34 4.13 -8.23 0.17
C ASN A 34 3.27 -7.73 1.34
N LYS A 35 3.58 -6.55 1.91
CA LYS A 35 2.72 -5.93 2.93
C LYS A 35 1.36 -5.56 2.36
N TYR A 36 1.30 -4.99 1.16
CA TYR A 36 0.03 -4.67 0.49
C TYR A 36 -0.80 -5.93 0.25
N LYS A 37 -0.19 -7.00 -0.29
CA LYS A 37 -0.87 -8.30 -0.49
C LYS A 37 -1.45 -8.84 0.82
N SER A 38 -0.66 -8.81 1.90
CA SER A 38 -1.11 -9.28 3.21
C SER A 38 -2.25 -8.43 3.78
N VAL A 39 -2.19 -7.10 3.65
CA VAL A 39 -3.28 -6.20 4.11
C VAL A 39 -4.56 -6.44 3.33
N ILE A 40 -4.48 -6.61 2.00
CA ILE A 40 -5.65 -6.93 1.16
C ILE A 40 -6.29 -8.24 1.60
N GLU A 41 -5.50 -9.28 1.82
CA GLU A 41 -5.99 -10.58 2.30
C GLU A 41 -6.66 -10.45 3.68
N LYS A 42 -6.01 -9.76 4.63
CA LYS A 42 -6.54 -9.57 5.99
C LYS A 42 -7.84 -8.77 6.01
N ILE A 43 -7.96 -7.70 5.21
CA ILE A 43 -9.21 -6.93 5.08
C ILE A 43 -10.28 -7.79 4.41
N SER A 44 -9.93 -8.54 3.37
CA SER A 44 -10.89 -9.42 2.68
C SER A 44 -11.52 -10.45 3.61
N ASN A 45 -10.73 -10.95 4.57
CA ASN A 45 -11.16 -11.93 5.57
C ASN A 45 -11.65 -11.31 6.89
N ASP A 46 -11.73 -9.99 7.01
CA ASP A 46 -12.14 -9.28 8.23
C ASP A 46 -11.31 -9.63 9.49
N ILE A 47 -10.02 -9.92 9.30
CA ILE A 47 -9.07 -10.29 10.37
C ILE A 47 -7.94 -9.26 10.53
N ILE A 48 -8.09 -8.06 9.97
CA ILE A 48 -7.08 -7.02 10.10
C ILE A 48 -7.10 -6.42 11.50
N GLU A 49 -5.95 -6.38 12.16
CA GLU A 49 -5.79 -5.83 13.51
C GLU A 49 -5.04 -4.49 13.53
N TYR A 50 -4.18 -4.26 12.54
CA TYR A 50 -3.35 -3.05 12.45
C TYR A 50 -2.97 -2.74 11.00
N ASN A 51 -2.58 -1.48 10.76
CA ASN A 51 -2.15 -1.01 9.44
C ASN A 51 -0.69 -1.39 9.18
N ALA A 52 -0.45 -2.53 8.52
CA ALA A 52 0.90 -3.01 8.22
C ALA A 52 1.62 -2.21 7.11
N ILE A 53 0.89 -1.36 6.35
CA ILE A 53 1.47 -0.48 5.32
C ILE A 53 1.72 0.94 5.86
N HIS A 54 1.56 1.18 7.17
CA HIS A 54 1.95 2.43 7.80
C HIS A 54 3.42 2.76 7.54
N ASN A 55 3.73 4.01 7.20
CA ASN A 55 5.05 4.49 6.75
C ASN A 55 5.57 3.84 5.45
N SER A 56 4.70 3.30 4.60
CA SER A 56 5.13 2.70 3.33
C SER A 56 5.78 3.73 2.39
N VAL A 57 5.28 4.97 2.39
CA VAL A 57 5.88 6.11 1.66
C VAL A 57 7.32 6.35 2.10
N ARG A 58 7.55 6.41 3.41
CA ARG A 58 8.89 6.59 3.96
C ARG A 58 9.82 5.44 3.60
N ALA A 59 9.33 4.19 3.70
CA ALA A 59 10.10 3.02 3.33
C ALA A 59 10.51 3.04 1.84
N TYR A 60 9.62 3.50 0.95
CA TYR A 60 9.96 3.70 -0.45
C TYR A 60 11.07 4.74 -0.64
N LEU A 61 10.94 5.89 0.01
CA LEU A 61 11.89 7.00 -0.10
C LEU A 61 13.28 6.65 0.45
N GLU A 62 13.34 5.83 1.51
CA GLU A 62 14.62 5.33 2.07
C GLU A 62 15.36 4.42 1.09
N ILE A 63 14.65 3.76 0.16
CA ILE A 63 15.26 2.87 -0.84
C ILE A 63 15.67 3.66 -2.09
N TYR A 64 14.77 4.49 -2.63
CA TYR A 64 14.96 5.09 -3.96
C TYR A 64 15.24 6.58 -3.97
N ASN A 65 15.01 7.28 -2.86
CA ASN A 65 15.20 8.74 -2.75
C ASN A 65 14.46 9.54 -3.85
N ASP A 66 13.33 8.99 -4.33
CA ASP A 66 12.58 9.44 -5.50
C ASP A 66 11.30 10.17 -5.04
N TYR A 67 11.48 11.42 -4.60
CA TYR A 67 10.44 12.25 -3.99
C TYR A 67 9.37 12.74 -4.96
N ASP A 68 9.67 12.78 -6.26
CA ASP A 68 8.75 13.26 -7.29
C ASP A 68 7.91 12.12 -7.89
N ASN A 69 8.05 10.89 -7.37
CA ASN A 69 7.34 9.75 -7.92
C ASN A 69 5.83 9.85 -7.65
N PRO A 70 4.97 9.84 -8.68
CA PRO A 70 3.52 9.91 -8.50
C PRO A 70 2.93 8.72 -7.72
N LEU A 71 3.66 7.61 -7.62
CA LEU A 71 3.28 6.45 -6.80
C LEU A 71 3.12 6.82 -5.31
N LEU A 72 3.89 7.80 -4.81
CA LEU A 72 3.87 8.20 -3.41
C LEU A 72 2.48 8.66 -2.96
N TYR A 73 1.73 9.34 -3.84
CA TYR A 73 0.36 9.76 -3.55
C TYR A 73 -0.56 8.55 -3.36
N LYS A 74 -0.47 7.56 -4.26
CA LYS A 74 -1.26 6.32 -4.13
C LYS A 74 -0.93 5.56 -2.86
N MET A 75 0.34 5.53 -2.48
CA MET A 75 0.79 4.88 -1.24
C MET A 75 0.23 5.60 -0.01
N SER A 76 0.23 6.94 -0.01
CA SER A 76 -0.37 7.76 1.05
C SER A 76 -1.88 7.52 1.16
N ASP A 77 -2.60 7.58 0.04
CA ASP A 77 -4.06 7.36 0.00
C ASP A 77 -4.42 5.95 0.52
N ALA A 78 -3.62 4.95 0.16
CA ALA A 78 -3.79 3.59 0.65
C ALA A 78 -3.56 3.47 2.16
N GLU A 79 -2.53 4.12 2.68
CA GLU A 79 -2.24 4.15 4.11
C GLU A 79 -3.37 4.82 4.92
N GLU A 80 -3.88 5.94 4.43
CA GLU A 80 -5.02 6.65 5.02
C GLU A 80 -6.28 5.78 4.98
N ALA A 81 -6.60 5.18 3.83
CA ALA A 81 -7.78 4.33 3.66
C ALA A 81 -7.82 3.16 4.65
N VAL A 82 -6.68 2.48 4.87
CA VAL A 82 -6.58 1.39 5.85
C VAL A 82 -6.75 1.91 7.28
N SER A 83 -6.19 3.07 7.59
CA SER A 83 -6.29 3.68 8.92
C SER A 83 -7.73 4.12 9.23
N GLU A 84 -8.42 4.70 8.26
CA GLU A 84 -9.84 5.04 8.37
C GLU A 84 -10.71 3.78 8.48
N TYR A 85 -10.41 2.73 7.73
CA TYR A 85 -11.13 1.46 7.84
C TYR A 85 -11.03 0.90 9.27
N LEU A 86 -9.82 0.81 9.81
CA LEU A 86 -9.56 0.32 11.16
C LEU A 86 -10.18 1.19 12.27
N SER A 87 -10.33 2.49 12.03
CA SER A 87 -10.95 3.39 13.01
C SER A 87 -12.48 3.23 13.11
N ASN A 88 -13.09 2.48 12.18
CA ASN A 88 -14.53 2.28 12.08
C ASN A 88 -14.98 0.83 12.36
N ILE A 89 -14.06 -0.05 12.78
CA ILE A 89 -14.35 -1.42 13.21
C ILE A 89 -14.12 -1.58 14.71
#